data_AF-A0A2K3QAP7-F1
#
_entry.id   AF-A0A2K3QAP7-F1
#
_cell.length_a   1.000
_cell.length_b   1.000
_cell.length_c   1.000
_cell.angle_alpha   90.00
_cell.angle_beta   90.00
_cell.angle_gamma   90.00
#
_symmetry.space_group_name_H-M   'P 1'
#
loop_
_entity.id
_entity.type
_entity.pdbx_description
1 polymer ?
#
loop_
_entity_poly.entity_id
_entity_poly.type
_entity_poly.pdbx_seq_one_letter_code
_entity_poly.pdbx_strand_id
1 'polypeptide(L)'
;MAYRAVFRDVCARSGLDLDPLPKVCGWLAELGADVVRERVDWVPLGSWGPDAMMRRKGALLADMIDCGFESWTLMLFRKAGWSEDDMRALVERVKEESRCLEHRTYVKIAFITARKSLAEDEEAETAG
;
A
#
# COMPACT_ATOMS: atom_id res chain seq x y z
N MET A 1 -0.51 -6.39 -19.99
CA MET A 1 -1.84 -5.77 -20.20
C MET A 1 -2.98 -6.53 -19.50
N ALA A 2 -2.98 -7.87 -19.42
CA ALA A 2 -4.07 -8.65 -18.80
C ALA A 2 -4.30 -8.39 -17.29
N TYR A 3 -3.23 -8.36 -16.48
CA TYR A 3 -3.36 -8.27 -15.01
C TYR A 3 -3.99 -6.96 -14.49
N ARG A 4 -3.76 -5.82 -15.15
CA ARG A 4 -4.38 -4.52 -14.78
C ARG A 4 -5.88 -4.49 -15.02
N ALA A 5 -6.37 -5.23 -16.03
CA ALA A 5 -7.80 -5.36 -16.28
C ALA A 5 -8.45 -6.25 -15.22
N VAL A 6 -7.84 -7.41 -14.92
CA VAL A 6 -8.27 -8.31 -13.85
C VAL A 6 -8.31 -7.59 -12.50
N PHE A 7 -7.26 -6.85 -12.16
CA PHE A 7 -7.20 -6.09 -10.91
C PHE A 7 -8.35 -5.08 -10.78
N ARG A 8 -8.59 -4.25 -11.81
CA ARG A 8 -9.68 -3.26 -11.81
C ARG A 8 -11.07 -3.91 -11.69
N ASP A 9 -11.28 -4.99 -12.41
CA ASP A 9 -12.52 -5.77 -12.37
C ASP A 9 -12.76 -6.36 -10.96
N VAL A 10 -11.71 -6.89 -10.32
CA VAL A 10 -11.76 -7.36 -8.93
C VAL A 10 -12.04 -6.23 -7.95
N CYS A 11 -11.43 -5.06 -8.09
CA CYS A 11 -11.76 -3.88 -7.26
C CYS A 11 -13.25 -3.55 -7.36
N ALA A 12 -13.76 -3.45 -8.60
CA ALA A 12 -15.15 -3.09 -8.86
C ALA A 12 -16.14 -4.09 -8.25
N ARG A 13 -15.87 -5.40 -8.38
CA ARG A 13 -16.74 -6.45 -7.80
C ARG A 13 -16.61 -6.58 -6.29
N SER A 14 -15.44 -6.28 -5.72
CA SER A 14 -15.20 -6.48 -4.28
C SER A 14 -15.72 -5.32 -3.41
N GLY A 15 -16.06 -4.18 -4.02
CA GLY A 15 -16.44 -2.96 -3.31
C GLY A 15 -15.27 -2.32 -2.55
N LEU A 16 -14.04 -2.75 -2.84
CA LEU A 16 -12.83 -2.27 -2.17
C LEU A 16 -12.09 -1.28 -3.07
N ASP A 17 -11.71 -0.15 -2.49
CA ASP A 17 -10.74 0.76 -3.09
C ASP A 17 -9.33 0.30 -2.75
N LEU A 18 -8.62 -0.24 -3.75
CA LEU A 18 -7.27 -0.77 -3.58
C LEU A 18 -6.16 0.25 -3.89
N ASP A 19 -6.54 1.48 -4.25
CA ASP A 19 -5.62 2.62 -4.28
C ASP A 19 -6.27 3.79 -3.53
N PRO A 20 -6.47 3.65 -2.19
CA PRO A 20 -7.17 4.66 -1.41
C PRO A 20 -6.32 5.93 -1.22
N LEU A 21 -5.02 5.87 -1.49
CA LEU A 21 -4.05 6.90 -1.16
C LEU A 21 -4.47 8.32 -1.60
N PRO A 22 -4.96 8.56 -2.83
CA PRO A 22 -5.39 9.90 -3.26
C PRO A 22 -6.57 10.48 -2.47
N LYS A 23 -7.33 9.64 -1.74
CA LYS A 23 -8.52 10.03 -0.98
C LYS A 23 -8.24 10.22 0.50
N VAL A 24 -7.14 9.67 1.02
CA VAL A 24 -6.83 9.68 2.46
C VAL A 24 -6.84 11.09 3.05
N CYS A 25 -6.24 12.08 2.37
CA CYS A 25 -6.25 13.46 2.85
C CYS A 25 -7.67 14.04 2.94
N GLY A 26 -8.54 13.73 1.97
CA GLY A 26 -9.94 14.14 1.98
C GLY A 26 -10.71 13.51 3.13
N TRP A 27 -10.55 12.20 3.34
CA TRP A 27 -11.16 11.49 4.46
C TRP A 27 -10.72 12.05 5.82
N LEU A 28 -9.44 12.39 5.97
CA LEU A 28 -8.94 13.00 7.21
C LEU A 28 -9.58 14.38 7.45
N ALA A 29 -9.73 15.20 6.40
CA ALA A 29 -10.40 16.49 6.49
C ALA A 29 -11.89 16.36 6.83
N GLU A 30 -12.60 15.40 6.22
CA GLU A 30 -14.01 15.09 6.53
C GLU A 30 -14.20 14.68 8.00
N LEU A 31 -13.17 14.08 8.62
CA LEU A 31 -13.15 13.71 10.04
C LEU A 31 -12.72 14.85 10.97
N GLY A 32 -12.54 16.08 10.45
CA GLY A 32 -12.11 17.25 11.21
C GLY A 32 -10.62 17.27 11.53
N ALA A 33 -9.80 16.45 10.87
CA ALA A 33 -8.35 16.47 11.04
C ALA A 33 -7.67 17.36 10.00
N ASP A 34 -6.74 18.19 10.46
CA ASP A 34 -5.88 18.98 9.59
C ASP A 34 -4.69 18.14 9.13
N VAL A 35 -4.54 17.97 7.81
CA VAL A 35 -3.35 17.32 7.23
C VAL A 35 -2.14 18.24 7.41
N VAL A 36 -1.22 17.84 8.28
CA VAL A 36 -0.02 18.60 8.65
C VAL A 36 1.11 18.37 7.65
N ARG A 37 1.21 17.17 7.08
CA ARG A 37 2.27 16.82 6.14
C ARG A 37 1.87 15.67 5.22
N GLU A 38 2.13 15.87 3.94
CA GLU A 38 2.17 14.81 2.95
C GLU A 38 3.58 14.73 2.37
N ARG A 39 4.17 13.54 2.34
CA ARG A 39 5.45 13.28 1.68
C ARG A 39 5.40 11.95 0.96
N VAL A 40 5.96 11.92 -0.25
CA VAL A 40 6.18 10.69 -0.99
C VAL A 40 7.69 10.43 -1.09
N ASP A 41 8.11 9.23 -0.70
CA ASP A 41 9.46 8.74 -0.93
C ASP A 41 9.41 7.62 -1.97
N TRP A 42 10.33 7.65 -2.95
CA TRP A 42 10.64 6.49 -3.78
C TRP A 42 11.69 5.65 -3.06
N VAL A 43 11.30 4.49 -2.56
CA VAL A 43 12.14 3.62 -1.76
C VAL A 43 12.58 2.42 -2.60
N PRO A 44 13.88 2.12 -2.70
CA PRO A 44 14.34 0.94 -3.41
C PRO A 44 13.84 -0.31 -2.70
N LEU A 45 13.44 -1.32 -3.46
CA LEU A 45 13.17 -2.64 -2.90
C LEU A 45 14.50 -3.37 -2.71
N GLY A 46 15.06 -3.29 -1.51
CA GLY A 46 16.39 -3.82 -1.16
C GLY A 46 17.42 -2.75 -0.78
N SER A 47 18.64 -3.18 -0.47
CA SER A 47 19.67 -2.38 0.19
C SER A 47 20.62 -1.62 -0.75
N TRP A 48 20.17 -1.22 -1.93
CA TRP A 48 21.02 -0.60 -2.98
C TRP A 48 20.76 0.90 -3.19
N GLY A 49 20.05 1.56 -2.27
CA GLY A 49 19.81 3.01 -2.29
C GLY A 49 21.08 3.88 -2.24
N PRO A 50 20.98 5.16 -2.67
CA PRO A 50 22.12 6.07 -2.83
C PRO A 50 22.84 6.39 -1.51
N ASP A 51 22.12 6.43 -0.39
CA ASP A 51 22.65 6.75 0.93
C ASP A 51 22.30 5.68 1.98
N ALA A 52 22.94 5.75 3.15
CA ALA A 52 22.78 4.76 4.21
C ALA A 52 21.33 4.68 4.75
N MET A 53 20.62 5.82 4.78
CA MET A 53 19.23 5.86 5.23
C MET A 53 18.33 5.17 4.21
N MET A 54 18.52 5.42 2.91
CA MET A 54 17.73 4.81 1.85
C MET A 54 17.98 3.30 1.74
N ARG A 55 19.22 2.84 1.94
CA ARG A 55 19.52 1.40 2.03
C ARG A 55 18.81 0.73 3.21
N ARG A 56 18.76 1.40 4.37
CA ARG A 56 18.03 0.89 5.54
C ARG A 56 16.52 0.84 5.30
N LYS A 57 15.92 1.91 4.75
CA LYS A 57 14.51 1.93 4.38
C LYS A 57 14.17 0.81 3.38
N GLY A 58 15.02 0.63 2.37
CA GLY A 58 14.81 -0.39 1.35
C GLY A 58 14.94 -1.82 1.87
N ALA A 59 15.84 -2.09 2.81
CA ALA A 59 15.91 -3.38 3.49
C ALA A 59 14.64 -3.69 4.29
N LEU A 60 14.16 -2.73 5.09
CA LEU A 60 12.92 -2.88 5.85
C LEU A 60 11.69 -3.07 4.93
N LEU A 61 11.67 -2.35 3.81
CA LEU A 61 10.63 -2.51 2.80
C LEU A 61 10.66 -3.91 2.17
N ALA A 62 11.84 -4.44 1.85
CA ALA A 62 11.98 -5.78 1.30
C ALA A 62 11.44 -6.85 2.27
N ASP A 63 11.80 -6.75 3.55
CA ASP A 63 11.30 -7.65 4.60
C ASP A 63 9.76 -7.58 4.73
N MET A 64 9.19 -6.37 4.65
CA MET A 64 7.74 -6.16 4.72
C MET A 64 7.01 -6.69 3.48
N ILE A 65 7.57 -6.49 2.29
CA ILE A 65 6.88 -6.85 1.03
C ILE A 65 6.81 -8.37 0.84
N ASP A 66 7.79 -9.12 1.34
CA ASP A 66 7.80 -10.58 1.24
C ASP A 66 6.55 -11.23 1.88
N CYS A 67 6.09 -10.73 3.03
CA CYS A 67 4.83 -11.18 3.65
C CYS A 67 3.59 -10.42 3.12
N GLY A 68 3.77 -9.17 2.68
CA GLY A 68 2.70 -8.32 2.15
C GLY A 68 2.13 -8.84 0.83
N PHE A 69 2.98 -9.29 -0.10
CA PHE A 69 2.52 -9.79 -1.40
C PHE A 69 1.54 -10.94 -1.26
N GLU A 70 1.83 -11.92 -0.41
CA GLU A 70 0.91 -13.03 -0.25
C GLU A 70 -0.39 -12.57 0.44
N SER A 71 -0.26 -11.85 1.56
CA SER A 71 -1.39 -11.45 2.39
C SER A 71 -2.40 -10.54 1.68
N TRP A 72 -1.91 -9.58 0.87
CA TRP A 72 -2.78 -8.64 0.15
C TRP A 72 -3.40 -9.25 -1.11
N THR A 73 -2.68 -10.15 -1.76
CA THR A 73 -3.06 -10.65 -3.09
C THR A 73 -4.00 -11.86 -2.98
N LEU A 74 -3.85 -12.71 -1.95
CA LEU A 74 -4.57 -13.98 -1.83
C LEU A 74 -6.10 -13.81 -1.81
N MET A 75 -6.61 -12.86 -1.01
CA MET A 75 -8.04 -12.60 -0.90
C MET A 75 -8.62 -12.10 -2.24
N LEU A 76 -7.92 -11.19 -2.92
CA LEU A 76 -8.42 -10.51 -4.12
C LEU A 76 -8.63 -11.46 -5.28
N PHE A 77 -7.65 -12.31 -5.55
CA PHE A 77 -7.73 -13.23 -6.68
C PHE A 77 -8.59 -14.45 -6.38
N ARG A 78 -8.73 -14.85 -5.12
CA ARG A 78 -9.79 -15.80 -4.73
C ARG A 78 -11.17 -15.24 -5.07
N LYS A 79 -11.43 -13.95 -4.79
CA LYS A 79 -12.65 -13.26 -5.25
C LYS A 79 -12.73 -13.13 -6.78
N ALA A 80 -11.62 -13.28 -7.49
CA ALA A 80 -11.55 -13.31 -8.95
C ALA A 80 -11.77 -14.69 -9.57
N GLY A 81 -11.96 -15.74 -8.76
CA GLY A 81 -12.14 -17.12 -9.23
C GLY A 81 -10.85 -17.82 -9.64
N TRP A 82 -9.69 -17.30 -9.26
CA TRP A 82 -8.41 -17.97 -9.52
C TRP A 82 -8.20 -19.15 -8.57
N SER A 83 -7.52 -20.20 -9.05
CA SER A 83 -7.08 -21.30 -8.20
C SER A 83 -6.00 -20.82 -7.21
N GLU A 84 -5.87 -21.50 -6.07
CA GLU A 84 -4.82 -21.19 -5.09
C GLU A 84 -3.42 -21.46 -5.67
N ASP A 85 -3.27 -22.51 -6.48
CA ASP A 85 -1.99 -22.91 -7.08
C ASP A 85 -1.50 -21.88 -8.10
N ASP A 86 -2.36 -21.45 -9.03
CA ASP A 86 -2.01 -20.41 -10.02
C ASP A 86 -1.64 -19.09 -9.33
N MET A 87 -2.31 -18.82 -8.21
CA MET A 87 -2.08 -17.66 -7.38
C MET A 87 -0.73 -17.66 -6.69
N ARG A 88 -0.39 -18.76 -6.01
CA ARG A 88 0.91 -18.92 -5.36
C ARG A 88 2.04 -18.88 -6.38
N ALA A 89 1.87 -19.51 -7.53
CA ALA A 89 2.84 -19.46 -8.63
C ALA A 89 3.08 -18.03 -9.13
N LEU A 90 2.02 -17.22 -9.28
CA LEU A 90 2.15 -15.81 -9.67
C LEU A 90 2.85 -14.98 -8.58
N VAL A 91 2.48 -15.16 -7.31
CA VAL A 91 3.08 -14.43 -6.19
C VAL A 91 4.57 -14.74 -6.06
N GLU A 92 4.97 -16.01 -6.16
CA GLU A 92 6.40 -16.39 -6.10
C GLU A 92 7.20 -15.79 -7.26
N ARG A 93 6.65 -15.84 -8.48
CA ARG A 93 7.28 -15.19 -9.62
C ARG A 93 7.45 -13.68 -9.42
N VAL A 94 6.45 -12.99 -8.87
CA VAL A 94 6.55 -11.55 -8.56
C VAL A 94 7.62 -11.31 -7.49
N LYS A 95 7.68 -12.13 -6.44
CA LYS A 95 8.73 -12.04 -5.41
C LYS A 95 10.12 -12.17 -6.04
N GLU A 96 10.34 -13.18 -6.88
CA GLU A 96 11.61 -13.40 -7.59
C GLU A 96 11.97 -12.19 -8.48
N GLU A 97 11.05 -11.74 -9.33
CA GLU A 97 11.28 -10.60 -10.22
C GLU A 97 11.56 -9.30 -9.45
N SER A 98 10.91 -9.12 -8.28
CA SER A 98 11.04 -7.94 -7.44
C SER A 98 12.39 -7.86 -6.70
N ARG A 99 12.98 -9.01 -6.38
CA ARG A 99 14.30 -9.15 -5.75
C ARG A 99 15.45 -9.05 -6.77
N CYS A 100 15.15 -9.13 -8.08
CA CYS A 100 16.14 -9.00 -9.13
C CYS A 100 16.76 -7.59 -9.13
N LEU A 101 18.04 -7.51 -8.76
CA LEU A 101 18.79 -6.25 -8.64
C LEU A 101 18.97 -5.50 -9.98
N GLU A 102 18.87 -6.20 -11.11
CA GLU A 102 18.98 -5.58 -12.44
C GLU A 102 17.81 -4.64 -12.72
N HIS A 103 16.62 -4.95 -12.20
CA HIS A 103 15.41 -4.14 -12.41
C HIS A 103 15.42 -2.84 -11.60
N ARG A 104 16.27 -2.75 -10.56
CA ARG A 104 16.34 -1.60 -9.64
C ARG A 104 14.94 -1.09 -9.25
N THR A 105 14.12 -2.01 -8.76
CA THR A 105 12.69 -1.76 -8.46
C THR A 105 12.53 -0.73 -7.34
N TYR A 106 11.71 0.29 -7.59
CA TYR A 106 11.32 1.27 -6.57
C TYR A 106 9.84 1.14 -6.23
N VAL A 107 9.52 1.38 -4.96
CA VAL A 107 8.15 1.44 -4.44
C VAL A 107 7.86 2.86 -3.99
N LYS A 108 6.70 3.38 -4.39
CA LYS A 108 6.20 4.68 -3.93
C LYS A 108 5.60 4.50 -2.53
N ILE A 109 6.19 5.11 -1.51
CA ILE A 109 5.64 5.12 -0.16
C ILE A 109 5.21 6.54 0.19
N ALA A 110 3.93 6.69 0.52
CA ALA A 110 3.38 7.95 0.97
C ALA A 110 3.26 7.98 2.50
N PHE A 111 3.69 9.08 3.09
CA PHE A 111 3.59 9.40 4.50
C PHE A 111 2.63 10.57 4.64
N ILE A 112 1.47 10.32 5.23
CA ILE A 112 0.47 11.34 5.54
C ILE A 112 0.42 11.48 7.05
N THR A 113 0.57 12.70 7.55
CA THR A 113 0.46 13.04 8.97
C THR A 113 -0.64 14.08 9.10
N ALA A 114 -1.65 13.79 9.92
CA ALA A 114 -2.72 14.71 10.26
C ALA A 114 -2.82 14.91 11.77
N ARG A 115 -3.46 15.99 12.18
CA ARG A 115 -3.69 16.37 13.57
C ARG A 115 -5.17 16.66 13.74
N LYS A 116 -5.76 16.10 14.80
CA LYS A 116 -7.10 16.43 15.25
C LYS A 116 -7.03 16.89 16.70
N SER A 117 -7.76 17.94 17.06
CA SER A 117 -7.84 18.38 18.45
C SER A 117 -8.70 17.39 19.24
N LEU A 118 -8.22 16.94 20.40
CA LEU A 118 -9.00 16.04 21.27
C LEU A 118 -10.14 16.76 21.99
N ALA A 119 -10.12 18.09 22.07
CA ALA A 119 -11.14 18.87 22.77
C ALA A 119 -12.46 19.01 21.99
N GLU A 120 -12.40 18.89 20.65
CA GLU A 120 -13.56 19.05 19.77
C GLU A 120 -14.45 17.79 19.74
N ASP A 121 -13.91 16.64 20.17
CA ASP A 121 -14.65 15.37 20.20
C ASP A 121 -15.56 15.25 21.45
N GLU A 122 -15.20 15.88 22.59
CA GLU A 122 -16.02 15.85 23.82
C GLU A 122 -17.30 16.73 23.70
N GLU A 123 -17.24 17.84 22.97
CA GLU A 123 -18.40 18.70 22.72
C GLU A 123 -19.40 18.08 21.72
N ALA A 124 -18.91 17.26 20.78
CA ALA A 124 -19.76 16.54 19.84
C ALA A 124 -20.47 15.33 20.46
N GLU A 125 -19.84 14.63 21.41
CA GLU A 125 -20.45 13.50 22.14
C GLU A 125 -21.47 13.93 23.21
N THR A 126 -21.33 15.13 23.78
CA THR A 126 -22.26 15.65 24.81
C THR A 126 -23.49 16.36 24.23
N ALA A 127 -23.52 16.64 22.92
CA ALA A 127 -24.62 17.29 22.22
C ALA A 127 -25.54 16.32 21.43
N GLY A 128 -25.29 15.00 21.49
CA GLY A 128 -26.03 13.94 20.79
C GLY A 128 -27.07 13.21 21.63
#